data_AF-A0A5U8KCS1-F1
#
_entry.id   AF-A0A5U8KCS1-F1
#
_cell.length_a   1.000
_cell.length_b   1.000
_cell.length_c   1.000
_cell.angle_alpha   90.00
_cell.angle_beta   90.00
_cell.angle_gamma   90.00
#
_symmetry.space_group_name_H-M   'P 1'
#
loop_
_entity.id
_entity.type
_entity.pdbx_description
1 polymer ?
#
loop_
_entity_poly.entity_id
_entity_poly.type
_entity_poly.pdbx_seq_one_letter_code
_entity_poly.pdbx_strand_id
1 'polypeptide(L)' 'LEQKGIEKGIQLGRQEGRSEGEREATLKIARTMLQNGIDRTTVMKMTGLTEDDLAQIRH' A
#
# COMPACT_ATOMS: atom_id res chain seq x y z
N LEU A 1 26.22 6.22 -22.31
CA LEU A 1 25.70 6.76 -21.03
C LEU A 1 24.18 6.71 -20.98
N GLU A 2 23.49 6.97 -22.08
CA GLU A 2 22.02 6.99 -22.19
C GLU A 2 21.34 5.64 -21.88
N GLN A 3 21.89 4.52 -22.36
CA GLN A 3 21.33 3.17 -22.09
C GLN A 3 21.25 2.85 -20.58
N LYS A 4 22.29 3.23 -19.82
CA LYS A 4 22.32 3.06 -18.36
C LYS A 4 21.30 3.96 -17.65
N GLY A 5 20.97 5.11 -18.23
CA GLY A 5 19.94 6.01 -17.70
C GLY A 5 18.54 5.41 -17.84
N ILE A 6 18.24 4.85 -19.02
CA ILE A 6 16.96 4.20 -19.32
C ILE A 6 16.75 2.95 -18.45
N GLU A 7 17.76 2.09 -18.34
CA GLU A 7 17.69 0.89 -17.49
C GLU A 7 17.41 1.23 -16.02
N LYS A 8 18.12 2.24 -15.49
CA LYS A 8 17.88 2.73 -14.12
C LYS A 8 16.47 3.31 -13.96
N GLY A 9 15.98 4.07 -14.92
CA GLY A 9 14.63 4.63 -14.91
C GLY A 9 13.55 3.53 -14.88
N ILE A 10 13.70 2.50 -15.71
CA ILE A 10 12.78 1.35 -15.73
C ILE A 10 12.82 0.59 -14.41
N GLN A 11 14.02 0.36 -13.86
CA GLN A 11 14.16 -0.36 -12.59
C GLN A 11 13.52 0.43 -11.44
N LEU A 12 13.75 1.75 -11.36
CA LEU A 12 13.15 2.61 -10.36
C LEU A 12 11.63 2.63 -10.48
N GLY A 13 11.09 2.86 -11.69
CA GLY A 13 9.65 2.89 -11.91
C GLY A 13 8.96 1.56 -11.60
N ARG A 14 9.62 0.42 -11.86
CA ARG A 14 9.11 -0.91 -11.46
C ARG A 14 9.10 -1.09 -9.94
N GLN A 15 10.11 -0.57 -9.25
CA GLN A 15 10.19 -0.65 -7.79
C GLN A 15 9.12 0.24 -7.13
N GLU A 16 8.99 1.48 -7.60
CA GLU A 16 7.97 2.43 -7.13
C GLU A 16 6.57 1.89 -7.40
N GLY A 17 6.29 1.46 -8.64
CA GLY A 17 4.98 0.91 -8.99
C GLY A 17 4.61 -0.36 -8.21
N ARG A 18 5.60 -1.21 -7.89
CA ARG A 18 5.36 -2.37 -7.01
C ARG A 18 5.02 -1.90 -5.60
N SER A 19 5.79 -0.98 -5.03
CA SER A 19 5.57 -0.47 -3.67
C SER A 19 4.22 0.25 -3.54
N GLU A 20 3.85 1.05 -4.53
CA GLU A 20 2.57 1.77 -4.56
C GLU A 20 1.41 0.78 -4.69
N GLY A 21 1.51 -0.20 -5.60
CA GLY A 21 0.49 -1.23 -5.78
C GLY A 21 0.28 -2.11 -4.54
N GLU A 22 1.36 -2.47 -3.84
CA GLU A 22 1.27 -3.23 -2.58
C GLU A 22 0.55 -2.42 -1.49
N ARG A 23 0.87 -1.13 -1.37
CA ARG A 23 0.24 -0.22 -0.42
C ARG A 23 -1.24 -0.02 -0.73
N GLU A 24 -1.60 0.21 -2.00
CA GLU A 24 -2.99 0.36 -2.43
C GLU A 24 -3.81 -0.91 -2.19
N ALA A 25 -3.26 -2.08 -2.53
CA ALA A 25 -3.91 -3.37 -2.27
C ALA A 25 -4.16 -3.58 -0.76
N THR A 26 -3.17 -3.26 0.07
CA THR A 26 -3.27 -3.38 1.53
C THR A 26 -4.37 -2.48 2.09
N LEU A 27 -4.44 -1.21 1.65
CA LEU A 27 -5.50 -0.28 2.05
C LEU A 27 -6.90 -0.75 1.62
N LYS A 28 -7.02 -1.30 0.40
CA LYS A 28 -8.30 -1.85 -0.11
C LYS A 28 -8.78 -3.04 0.71
N ILE A 29 -7.88 -3.93 1.11
CA ILE A 29 -8.17 -5.06 1.99
C ILE A 29 -8.60 -4.55 3.37
N ALA A 30 -7.84 -3.64 3.97
CA ALA A 30 -8.16 -3.03 5.26
C ALA A 30 -9.54 -2.36 5.26
N ARG A 31 -9.90 -1.64 4.19
CA ARG A 31 -11.23 -1.04 4.02
C ARG A 31 -12.33 -2.09 4.04
N THR A 32 -12.15 -3.17 3.28
CA THR A 32 -13.10 -4.28 3.24
C THR A 32 -13.24 -4.94 4.62
N MET A 33 -12.13 -5.16 5.32
CA MET A 33 -12.14 -5.73 6.68
C MET A 33 -12.95 -4.87 7.65
N LEU A 34 -12.71 -3.55 7.67
CA LEU A 34 -13.45 -2.60 8.51
C LEU A 34 -14.94 -2.56 8.15
N GLN A 35 -15.29 -2.59 6.87
CA GLN A 35 -16.68 -2.64 6.40
C GLN A 35 -17.40 -3.92 6.82
N ASN A 36 -16.67 -5.04 6.95
CA ASN A 36 -17.20 -6.30 7.47
C ASN A 36 -17.21 -6.36 9.00
N GLY A 37 -16.93 -5.26 9.69
CA GLY A 37 -17.01 -5.17 11.16
C GLY A 37 -15.78 -5.70 11.90
N ILE A 38 -14.67 -5.97 11.21
CA ILE A 38 -13.40 -6.31 11.86
C ILE A 38 -12.88 -5.05 12.57
N ASP A 39 -12.46 -5.20 13.83
CA ASP A 39 -11.98 -4.09 14.64
C ASP A 39 -10.63 -3.54 14.12
N ARG A 40 -10.41 -2.24 14.34
CA ARG A 40 -9.21 -1.52 13.88
C ARG A 40 -7.91 -2.15 14.37
N THR A 41 -7.87 -2.60 15.63
CA THR A 41 -6.67 -3.20 16.22
C THR A 41 -6.29 -4.49 15.51
N THR A 42 -7.28 -5.32 15.17
CA THR A 42 -7.09 -6.55 14.39
C THR A 42 -6.65 -6.24 12.96
N VAL A 43 -7.28 -5.26 12.30
CA VAL A 43 -6.88 -4.84 10.95
C VAL A 43 -5.43 -4.36 10.92
N MET A 44 -5.01 -3.52 11.87
CA MET A 44 -3.61 -3.07 11.99
C MET A 44 -2.63 -4.24 12.15
N LYS A 45 -2.95 -5.21 13.02
CA LYS A 45 -2.11 -6.39 13.24
C LYS A 45 -1.98 -7.28 11.99
N MET A 46 -3.06 -7.42 11.21
CA MET A 46 -3.07 -8.28 10.02
C MET A 46 -2.42 -7.63 8.80
N THR A 47 -2.56 -6.31 8.66
CA THR A 47 -2.13 -5.57 7.46
C THR A 47 -0.82 -4.82 7.66
N GLY A 48 -0.35 -4.68 8.90
CA GLY A 48 0.82 -3.86 9.25
C GLY A 48 0.57 -2.35 9.13
N LEU A 49 -0.67 -1.94 8.84
CA LEU A 49 -1.05 -0.54 8.75
C LEU A 49 -1.03 0.13 10.12
N THR A 50 -0.66 1.41 10.13
CA THR A 50 -0.72 2.26 11.31
C THR A 50 -2.12 2.83 11.51
N GLU A 51 -2.36 3.43 12.68
CA GLU A 51 -3.63 4.14 12.93
C GLU A 51 -3.84 5.29 11.95
N ASP A 52 -2.77 6.00 11.57
CA ASP A 52 -2.81 7.09 10.58
C ASP A 52 -3.19 6.56 9.19
N ASP A 53 -2.65 5.41 8.78
CA ASP A 53 -3.03 4.77 7.51
C ASP A 53 -4.53 4.41 7.50
N LEU A 54 -5.05 3.89 8.62
CA LEU A 54 -6.48 3.58 8.76
C LEU A 54 -7.36 4.83 8.87
N ALA A 55 -6.83 5.95 9.36
CA ALA A 55 -7.56 7.23 9.40
C ALA A 55 -7.88 7.73 7.99
N GLN A 56 -7.00 7.50 7.02
CA GLN A 56 -7.21 7.87 5.61
C GLN A 56 -8.28 7.04 4.90
N ILE A 57 -8.63 5.86 5.44
CA ILE A 57 -9.66 4.98 4.85
C ILE A 57 -11.09 5.53 5.09
N ARG A 58 -11.27 6.43 6.06
CA ARG A 58 -12.57 7.05 6.35
C ARG A 58 -12.94 8.07 5.27
N HIS A 59 -13.94 7.71 4.46
CA HIS A 59 -14.83 8.63 3.76
C HIS A 59 -16.24 8.38 4.28
#